data_AF-A0A851GVF6-F1
#
_entry.id   AF-A0A851GVF6-F1
#
_cell.length_a   1.000
_cell.length_b   1.000
_cell.length_c   1.000
_cell.angle_alpha   90.00
_cell.angle_beta   90.00
_cell.angle_gamma   90.00
#
_symmetry.space_group_name_H-M   'P 1'
#
loop_
_entity.id
_entity.type
_entity.pdbx_description
1 polymer ?
#
loop_
_entity_poly.entity_id
_entity_poly.type
_entity_poly.pdbx_seq_one_letter_code
_entity_poly.pdbx_strand_id
1 'polypeptide(L)'
;MEKLPLRIQLQKAIYVVIDPFVKGLIKIGLTPNMVTMIGFVLNIGVAIIFVEGGERGHRGDLSYVGWAGALILFAGLFDMLDGQVARLGNMSSSFGALFDSVLDRYSELIMFLGICYYLIAHHYFLSSLFAFIAMIGSMMVSYTRARAEGLGIECKDGLMQRPERVVTIGVSAIACGIVGESIGGDWKWYVSGIRFHVLETMSIFTLPLTLMAVLTNITAINRLRGSKKALDLKDEQMKQSKSGILPSVIIGLLISLTAVPAMAQKEVSALQVTKSAIEPQDTFPVPKTNNKQLFYLQRTANTNTIVCELNYDKNGLLDVSDPVHVYWIRYTEGGVKKELSYIQRVFAYGIKSQMLEKDSYKLHFVSYKKKPLYLMRSQKDNQYKVYATINNQQAVLNRIFIKVDGGTFWSPNVVYMEMKGVDEYTGKELMQRFKP
;
A
#
# COMPACT_ATOMS: atom_id res chain seq x y z
N MET A 1 8.86 -4.73 -26.89
CA MET A 1 9.23 -5.08 -25.50
C MET A 1 9.55 -3.78 -24.78
N GLU A 2 8.66 -3.33 -23.89
CA GLU A 2 8.85 -2.10 -23.13
C GLU A 2 9.92 -2.33 -22.05
N LYS A 3 11.02 -1.55 -22.06
CA LYS A 3 12.09 -1.68 -21.07
C LYS A 3 11.52 -1.39 -19.69
N LEU A 4 11.71 -2.30 -18.73
CA LEU A 4 11.27 -2.10 -17.34
C LEU A 4 11.83 -0.78 -16.80
N PRO A 5 11.04 0.00 -16.01
CA PRO A 5 11.54 1.18 -15.32
C PRO A 5 12.77 0.84 -14.45
N LEU A 6 13.77 1.72 -14.45
CA LEU A 6 15.07 1.53 -13.76
C LEU A 6 14.90 1.05 -12.30
N ARG A 7 13.95 1.63 -11.57
CA ARG A 7 13.62 1.26 -10.18
C ARG A 7 13.26 -0.22 -10.02
N ILE A 8 12.54 -0.79 -10.98
CA ILE A 8 12.08 -2.20 -10.92
C ILE A 8 13.22 -3.14 -11.29
N GLN A 9 14.09 -2.76 -12.23
CA GLN A 9 15.29 -3.51 -12.54
C GLN A 9 16.23 -3.55 -11.32
N LEU A 10 16.43 -2.40 -10.66
CA LEU A 10 17.19 -2.29 -9.42
C LEU A 10 16.60 -3.18 -8.32
N GLN A 11 15.28 -3.13 -8.12
CA GLN A 11 14.61 -3.91 -7.08
C GLN A 11 14.74 -5.43 -7.32
N LYS A 12 14.62 -5.88 -8.57
CA LYS A 12 14.84 -7.29 -8.93
C LYS A 12 16.30 -7.70 -8.70
N ALA A 13 17.25 -6.86 -9.08
CA ALA A 13 18.67 -7.12 -8.84
C ALA A 13 18.96 -7.24 -7.33
N ILE A 14 18.38 -6.35 -6.52
CA ILE A 14 18.47 -6.40 -5.05
C ILE A 14 17.94 -7.73 -4.51
N TYR A 15 16.78 -8.20 -4.97
CA TYR A 15 16.24 -9.49 -4.50
C TYR A 15 17.09 -10.69 -4.91
N VAL A 16 17.66 -10.70 -6.12
CA VAL A 16 18.58 -11.78 -6.53
C VAL A 16 19.79 -11.87 -5.59
N VAL A 17 20.30 -10.74 -5.11
CA VAL A 17 21.42 -10.69 -4.17
C VAL A 17 21.00 -11.04 -2.74
N ILE A 18 19.81 -10.60 -2.32
CA ILE A 18 19.34 -10.74 -0.94
C ILE A 18 18.72 -12.11 -0.65
N ASP A 19 18.03 -12.73 -1.60
CA ASP A 19 17.29 -13.99 -1.40
C ASP A 19 18.18 -15.15 -0.90
N PRO A 20 19.42 -15.37 -1.40
CA PRO A 20 20.31 -16.38 -0.85
C PRO A 20 20.63 -16.14 0.63
N PHE A 21 20.85 -14.88 1.01
CA PHE A 21 21.10 -14.49 2.39
C PHE A 21 19.88 -14.75 3.27
N VAL A 22 18.68 -14.34 2.81
CA VAL A 22 17.42 -14.58 3.52
C VAL A 22 17.17 -16.08 3.73
N LYS A 23 17.41 -16.91 2.71
CA LYS A 23 17.31 -18.37 2.82
C LYS A 23 18.31 -18.93 3.84
N GLY A 24 19.52 -18.36 3.91
CA GLY A 24 20.50 -18.67 4.93
C GLY A 24 19.99 -18.37 6.35
N LEU A 25 19.43 -17.17 6.58
CA LEU A 25 18.85 -16.79 7.86
C LEU A 25 17.71 -17.73 8.28
N ILE A 26 16.82 -18.06 7.35
CA ILE A 26 15.72 -19.02 7.59
C ILE A 26 16.28 -20.40 7.96
N LYS A 27 17.34 -20.86 7.28
CA LYS A 27 17.98 -22.16 7.56
C LYS A 27 18.63 -22.21 8.96
N ILE A 28 19.14 -21.07 9.44
CA ILE A 28 19.71 -20.93 10.79
C ILE A 28 18.60 -20.81 11.86
N GLY A 29 17.33 -20.72 11.45
CA GLY A 29 16.17 -20.65 12.35
C GLY A 29 15.85 -19.24 12.85
N LEU A 30 16.37 -18.19 12.20
CA LEU A 30 16.03 -16.83 12.56
C LEU A 30 14.58 -16.53 12.15
N THR A 31 13.78 -16.13 13.14
CA THR A 31 12.40 -15.67 12.91
C THR A 31 12.38 -14.20 12.48
N PRO A 32 11.33 -13.72 11.79
CA PRO A 32 11.21 -12.31 11.41
C PRO A 32 11.36 -11.35 12.59
N ASN A 33 10.71 -11.64 13.72
CA ASN A 33 10.79 -10.81 14.92
C ASN A 33 12.22 -10.76 15.51
N MET A 34 13.00 -11.84 15.39
CA MET A 34 14.41 -11.83 15.81
C MET A 34 15.24 -10.93 14.89
N VAL A 35 14.98 -10.95 13.58
CA VAL A 35 15.68 -10.08 12.62
C VAL A 35 15.35 -8.61 12.89
N THR A 36 14.09 -8.27 13.14
CA THR A 36 13.68 -6.92 13.57
C THR A 36 14.38 -6.53 14.88
N MET A 37 14.43 -7.43 15.87
CA MET A 37 15.10 -7.15 17.14
C MET A 37 16.61 -6.91 16.97
N ILE A 38 17.27 -7.64 16.07
CA ILE A 38 18.67 -7.38 15.72
C ILE A 38 18.82 -5.97 15.13
N GLY A 39 17.96 -5.60 14.16
CA GLY A 39 17.95 -4.24 13.60
C GLY A 39 17.78 -3.16 14.67
N PHE A 40 16.88 -3.38 15.62
CA PHE A 40 16.68 -2.49 16.77
C PHE A 40 17.92 -2.37 17.66
N VAL A 41 18.54 -3.48 18.05
CA VAL A 41 19.77 -3.49 18.86
C VAL A 41 20.92 -2.81 18.13
N LEU A 42 21.05 -3.00 16.81
CA LEU A 42 22.06 -2.32 16.00
C LEU A 42 21.84 -0.79 16.01
N ASN A 43 20.59 -0.31 15.97
CA ASN A 43 20.29 1.12 16.09
C ASN A 43 20.56 1.68 17.50
N ILE A 44 20.44 0.88 18.56
CA ILE A 44 20.96 1.26 19.88
C ILE A 44 22.49 1.43 19.81
N GLY A 45 23.17 0.50 19.13
CA GLY A 45 24.61 0.60 18.86
C GLY A 45 25.00 1.90 18.14
N VAL A 46 24.22 2.31 17.14
CA VAL A 46 24.41 3.61 16.45
C VAL A 46 24.37 4.77 17.44
N ALA A 47 23.36 4.80 18.31
CA ALA A 47 23.24 5.85 19.32
C ALA A 47 24.43 5.84 20.29
N ILE A 48 24.90 4.66 20.70
CA ILE A 48 26.09 4.52 21.56
C ILE A 48 27.33 5.08 20.87
N ILE A 49 27.57 4.78 19.59
CA ILE A 49 28.72 5.33 18.85
C ILE A 49 28.69 6.85 18.83
N PHE A 50 27.52 7.46 18.58
CA PHE A 50 27.38 8.91 18.62
C PHE A 50 27.56 9.49 20.03
N VAL A 51 27.03 8.85 21.07
CA VAL A 51 27.23 9.33 22.46
C VAL A 51 28.71 9.25 22.84
N GLU A 52 29.37 8.13 22.56
CA GLU A 52 30.79 7.93 22.83
C GLU A 52 31.67 8.93 22.06
N GLY A 53 31.35 9.17 20.79
CA GLY A 53 32.04 10.18 19.98
C GLY A 53 31.80 11.61 20.49
N GLY A 54 30.68 11.87 21.16
CA GLY A 54 30.38 13.13 21.83
C GLY A 54 31.18 13.33 23.11
N GLU A 55 31.35 12.28 23.92
CA GLU A 55 31.99 12.33 25.23
C GLU A 55 33.51 12.19 25.18
N ARG A 56 34.03 11.29 24.33
CA ARG A 56 35.45 10.93 24.29
C ARG A 56 36.16 11.44 23.03
N GLY A 57 35.41 11.63 21.96
CA GLY A 57 35.93 12.19 20.71
C GLY A 57 36.22 13.69 20.87
N HIS A 58 37.23 14.18 20.18
CA HIS A 58 37.40 15.62 20.00
C HIS A 58 36.53 16.08 18.82
N ARG A 59 36.19 17.37 18.75
CA ARG A 59 35.27 17.91 17.72
C ARG A 59 35.68 17.61 16.27
N GLY A 60 36.99 17.58 15.99
CA GLY A 60 37.53 17.23 14.67
C GLY A 60 37.64 15.72 14.41
N ASP A 61 37.33 14.86 15.38
CA ASP A 61 37.32 13.40 15.20
C ASP A 61 35.98 12.93 14.65
N LEU A 62 35.86 12.95 13.32
CA LEU A 62 34.64 12.56 12.62
C LEU A 62 34.58 11.05 12.34
N SER A 63 35.53 10.27 12.84
CA SER A 63 35.55 8.81 12.64
C SER A 63 34.31 8.13 13.25
N TYR A 64 33.88 8.60 14.43
CA TYR A 64 32.65 8.13 15.08
C TYR A 64 31.41 8.37 14.21
N VAL A 65 31.31 9.54 13.57
CA VAL A 65 30.23 9.85 12.62
C VAL A 65 30.25 8.88 11.45
N GLY A 66 31.45 8.61 10.89
CA GLY A 66 31.62 7.65 9.80
C GLY A 66 31.20 6.23 10.16
N TRP A 67 31.68 5.71 11.30
CA TRP A 67 31.34 4.37 11.80
C TRP A 67 29.86 4.24 12.16
N ALA A 68 29.27 5.28 12.77
CA ALA A 68 27.84 5.32 13.01
C ALA A 68 27.06 5.27 11.68
N GLY A 69 27.50 6.02 10.67
CA GLY A 69 26.92 5.99 9.32
C GLY A 69 26.95 4.59 8.68
N ALA A 70 28.08 3.89 8.80
CA ALA A 70 28.21 2.52 8.33
C ALA A 70 27.24 1.57 9.05
N LEU A 71 27.15 1.70 10.38
CA LEU A 71 26.23 0.88 11.19
C LEU A 71 24.75 1.20 10.90
N ILE A 72 24.39 2.45 10.60
CA ILE A 72 23.03 2.86 10.18
C ILE A 72 22.64 2.12 8.89
N LEU A 73 23.51 2.14 7.87
CA LEU A 73 23.23 1.45 6.61
C LEU A 73 23.15 -0.06 6.82
N PHE A 74 24.03 -0.62 7.65
CA PHE A 74 24.02 -2.04 7.97
C PHE A 74 22.76 -2.46 8.73
N ALA A 75 22.35 -1.71 9.76
CA ALA A 75 21.11 -1.93 10.51
C ALA A 75 19.88 -1.84 9.60
N GLY A 76 19.85 -0.85 8.70
CA GLY A 76 18.77 -0.68 7.72
C GLY A 76 18.62 -1.86 6.74
N LEU A 77 19.63 -2.72 6.58
CA LEU A 77 19.49 -3.98 5.85
C LEU A 77 18.60 -4.96 6.62
N PHE A 78 18.79 -5.11 7.95
CA PHE A 78 17.99 -6.03 8.77
C PHE A 78 16.50 -5.66 8.77
N ASP A 79 16.21 -4.36 8.81
CA ASP A 79 14.85 -3.82 8.70
C ASP A 79 14.18 -4.10 7.34
N MET A 80 14.95 -4.41 6.30
CA MET A 80 14.41 -4.83 5.00
C MET A 80 14.33 -6.36 4.89
N LEU A 81 15.19 -7.07 5.63
CA LEU A 81 15.30 -8.52 5.62
C LEU A 81 14.17 -9.18 6.39
N ASP A 82 13.70 -8.63 7.51
CA ASP A 82 12.65 -9.23 8.33
C ASP A 82 11.35 -9.51 7.54
N GLY A 83 10.92 -8.58 6.69
CA GLY A 83 9.77 -8.74 5.81
C GLY A 83 10.02 -9.79 4.72
N GLN A 84 11.26 -9.95 4.25
CA GLN A 84 11.61 -11.02 3.32
C GLN A 84 11.65 -12.38 4.00
N VAL A 85 12.22 -12.47 5.20
CA VAL A 85 12.22 -13.69 6.04
C VAL A 85 10.77 -14.09 6.34
N ALA A 86 9.89 -13.15 6.64
CA ALA A 86 8.47 -13.41 6.87
C ALA A 86 7.76 -13.95 5.62
N ARG A 87 8.10 -13.45 4.43
CA ARG A 87 7.50 -13.88 3.16
C ARG A 87 8.05 -15.22 2.67
N LEU A 88 9.37 -15.35 2.55
CA LEU A 88 10.04 -16.55 2.06
C LEU A 88 9.96 -17.71 3.04
N GLY A 89 9.92 -17.42 4.34
CA GLY A 89 9.76 -18.41 5.40
C GLY A 89 8.32 -18.81 5.70
N ASN A 90 7.32 -18.22 5.02
CA ASN A 90 5.89 -18.40 5.34
C ASN A 90 5.54 -18.11 6.83
N MET A 91 6.25 -17.16 7.45
CA MET A 91 6.12 -16.75 8.86
C MET A 91 5.43 -15.38 9.02
N SER A 92 4.67 -14.94 8.03
CA SER A 92 3.99 -13.64 8.05
C SER A 92 2.82 -13.64 9.04
N SER A 93 2.76 -12.65 9.93
CA SER A 93 1.67 -12.51 10.91
C SER A 93 1.29 -11.04 11.14
N SER A 94 0.04 -10.80 11.56
CA SER A 94 -0.44 -9.44 11.89
C SER A 94 0.30 -8.83 13.08
N PHE A 95 0.63 -9.64 14.08
CA PHE A 95 1.46 -9.20 15.21
C PHE A 95 2.88 -8.86 14.75
N GLY A 96 3.51 -9.69 13.92
CA GLY A 96 4.83 -9.41 13.37
C GLY A 96 4.87 -8.10 12.59
N ALA A 97 3.85 -7.83 11.76
CA ALA A 97 3.73 -6.56 11.05
C ALA A 97 3.56 -5.35 11.98
N LEU A 98 2.88 -5.49 13.12
CA LEU A 98 2.77 -4.45 14.15
C LEU A 98 4.10 -4.28 14.91
N PHE A 99 4.76 -5.39 15.24
CA PHE A 99 6.01 -5.44 15.98
C PHE A 99 7.16 -4.78 15.20
N ASP A 100 7.37 -5.21 13.95
CA ASP A 100 8.29 -4.61 12.97
C ASP A 100 8.12 -3.10 12.92
N SER A 101 6.88 -2.73 12.60
CA SER A 101 6.43 -1.35 12.66
C SER A 101 6.86 -0.65 13.95
N VAL A 102 6.43 -1.09 15.14
CA VAL A 102 6.70 -0.38 16.39
C VAL A 102 8.20 -0.23 16.63
N LEU A 103 8.98 -1.29 16.42
CA LEU A 103 10.42 -1.24 16.60
C LEU A 103 11.10 -0.31 15.60
N ASP A 104 10.67 -0.22 14.35
CA ASP A 104 11.20 0.76 13.38
C ASP A 104 11.18 2.19 13.92
N ARG A 105 10.09 2.56 14.62
CA ARG A 105 9.96 3.90 15.18
C ARG A 105 10.90 4.09 16.36
N TYR A 106 11.02 3.11 17.24
CA TYR A 106 11.98 3.18 18.33
C TYR A 106 13.42 3.21 17.82
N SER A 107 13.78 2.36 16.86
CA SER A 107 15.08 2.36 16.18
C SER A 107 15.44 3.73 15.65
N GLU A 108 14.53 4.35 14.89
CA GLU A 108 14.75 5.65 14.29
C GLU A 108 14.86 6.77 15.34
N LEU A 109 14.01 6.76 16.37
CA LEU A 109 14.07 7.74 17.48
C LEU A 109 15.38 7.63 18.28
N ILE A 110 15.84 6.42 18.57
CA ILE A 110 17.08 6.17 19.30
C ILE A 110 18.29 6.62 18.47
N MET A 111 18.30 6.33 17.17
CA MET A 111 19.32 6.84 16.26
C MET A 111 19.37 8.38 16.27
N PHE A 112 18.22 9.05 16.14
CA PHE A 112 18.16 10.52 16.21
C PHE A 112 18.57 11.08 17.56
N LEU A 113 18.26 10.38 18.66
CA LEU A 113 18.73 10.76 19.99
C LEU A 113 20.26 10.82 20.04
N GLY A 114 20.94 9.78 19.53
CA GLY A 114 22.40 9.75 19.44
C GLY A 114 22.94 10.91 18.59
N ILE A 115 22.37 11.13 17.40
CA ILE A 115 22.76 12.24 16.51
C ILE A 115 22.61 13.60 17.21
N CYS A 116 21.46 13.85 17.84
CA CYS A 116 21.20 15.08 18.58
C CYS A 116 22.21 15.26 19.72
N TYR A 117 22.49 14.20 20.48
CA TYR A 117 23.46 14.22 21.56
C TYR A 117 24.85 14.60 21.06
N TYR A 118 25.37 13.90 20.05
CA TYR A 118 26.69 14.17 19.46
C TYR A 118 26.82 15.63 19.01
N LEU A 119 25.79 16.12 18.31
CA LEU A 119 25.77 17.51 17.83
C LEU A 119 25.77 18.51 19.00
N ILE A 120 25.01 18.26 20.07
CA ILE A 120 24.98 19.15 21.24
C ILE A 120 26.32 19.13 21.98
N ALA A 121 26.88 17.93 22.22
CA ALA A 121 28.15 17.74 22.93
C ALA A 121 29.30 18.51 22.24
N HIS A 122 29.29 18.53 20.90
CA HIS A 122 30.26 19.27 20.09
C HIS A 122 29.84 20.71 19.76
N HIS A 123 28.86 21.29 20.47
CA HIS A 123 28.36 22.67 20.30
C HIS A 123 27.80 23.02 18.90
N TYR A 124 27.25 22.03 18.19
CA TYR A 124 26.49 22.18 16.94
C TYR A 124 24.99 22.40 17.20
N PHE A 125 24.64 23.37 18.06
CA PHE A 125 23.27 23.56 18.55
C PHE A 125 22.22 23.76 17.43
N LEU A 126 22.54 24.54 16.40
CA LEU A 126 21.59 24.77 15.30
C LEU A 126 21.38 23.48 14.48
N SER A 127 22.44 22.71 14.24
CA SER A 127 22.33 21.42 13.54
C SER A 127 21.58 20.39 14.39
N SER A 128 21.75 20.36 15.71
CA SER A 128 20.97 19.48 16.58
C SER A 128 19.49 19.83 16.59
N LEU A 129 19.15 21.13 16.51
CA LEU A 129 17.76 21.56 16.36
C LEU A 129 17.15 21.06 15.04
N PHE A 130 17.88 21.13 13.93
CA PHE A 130 17.43 20.56 12.66
C PHE A 130 17.33 19.03 12.70
N ALA A 131 18.26 18.34 13.37
CA ALA A 131 18.17 16.90 13.60
C ALA A 131 16.90 16.53 14.37
N PHE A 132 16.56 17.29 15.41
CA PHE A 132 15.33 17.11 16.18
C PHE A 132 14.08 17.38 15.33
N ILE A 133 14.08 18.43 14.49
CA ILE A 133 12.98 18.69 13.54
C ILE A 133 12.85 17.56 12.51
N ALA A 134 13.96 16.96 12.08
CA ALA A 134 13.96 15.81 11.19
C ALA A 134 13.37 14.56 11.85
N MET A 135 13.67 14.34 13.14
CA MET A 135 13.06 13.29 13.95
C MET A 135 11.53 13.47 14.04
N ILE A 136 11.06 14.70 14.32
CA ILE A 136 9.62 15.04 14.31
C ILE A 136 9.01 14.72 12.95
N GLY A 137 9.62 15.23 11.88
CA GLY A 137 9.14 15.01 10.51
C GLY A 137 9.05 13.53 10.17
N SER A 138 10.08 12.76 10.53
CA SER A 138 10.11 11.30 10.31
C SER A 138 8.97 10.58 11.03
N MET A 139 8.74 10.89 12.30
CA MET A 139 7.62 10.35 13.07
C MET A 139 6.28 10.71 12.44
N MET A 140 6.10 11.96 12.01
CA MET A 140 4.86 12.42 11.41
C MET A 140 4.59 11.79 10.03
N VAL A 141 5.63 11.52 9.24
CA VAL A 141 5.50 10.80 7.96
C VAL A 141 4.92 9.40 8.19
N SER A 142 5.44 8.68 9.19
CA SER A 142 5.01 7.32 9.54
C SER A 142 3.62 7.31 10.19
N TYR A 143 3.38 8.20 11.15
CA TYR A 143 2.10 8.29 11.87
C TYR A 143 0.95 8.69 10.95
N THR A 144 1.13 9.70 10.10
CA THR A 144 0.09 10.16 9.17
C THR A 144 -0.34 9.02 8.23
N ARG A 145 0.62 8.21 7.76
CA ARG A 145 0.32 7.03 6.95
C ARG A 145 -0.48 5.99 7.73
N ALA A 146 0.00 5.59 8.91
CA ALA A 146 -0.68 4.59 9.73
C ALA A 146 -2.10 5.01 10.10
N ARG A 147 -2.30 6.30 10.44
CA ARG A 147 -3.61 6.84 10.76
C ARG A 147 -4.53 6.91 9.55
N ALA A 148 -4.03 7.30 8.38
CA ALA A 148 -4.80 7.32 7.14
C ALA A 148 -5.22 5.90 6.73
N GLU A 149 -4.31 4.93 6.78
CA GLU A 149 -4.59 3.53 6.49
C GLU A 149 -5.62 2.95 7.47
N GLY A 150 -5.55 3.32 8.76
CA GLY A 150 -6.56 2.97 9.76
C GLY A 150 -7.95 3.57 9.51
N LEU A 151 -8.05 4.66 8.74
CA LEU A 151 -9.32 5.24 8.26
C LEU A 151 -9.76 4.65 6.90
N GLY A 152 -9.02 3.66 6.38
CA GLY A 152 -9.28 3.01 5.10
C GLY A 152 -8.81 3.81 3.88
N ILE A 153 -7.85 4.72 4.06
CA ILE A 153 -7.25 5.52 2.98
C ILE A 153 -5.82 5.07 2.73
N GLU A 154 -5.51 4.66 1.49
CA GLU A 154 -4.13 4.31 1.13
C GLU A 154 -3.27 5.58 1.06
N CYS A 155 -2.17 5.61 1.82
CA CYS A 155 -1.27 6.77 1.93
C CYS A 155 0.18 6.35 1.69
N LYS A 156 0.56 6.12 0.42
CA LYS A 156 1.87 5.53 0.05
C LYS A 156 2.85 6.50 -0.61
N ASP A 157 2.42 7.71 -0.96
CA ASP A 157 3.25 8.67 -1.69
C ASP A 157 4.07 9.58 -0.75
N GLY A 158 5.15 10.18 -1.27
CA GLY A 158 6.02 11.11 -0.52
C GLY A 158 7.50 11.00 -0.89
N LEU A 159 8.24 12.12 -0.77
CA LEU A 159 9.64 12.25 -1.18
C LEU A 159 10.65 11.74 -0.13
N MET A 160 10.26 11.67 1.15
CA MET A 160 11.14 11.19 2.24
C MET A 160 10.51 10.04 3.02
N GLN A 161 10.46 8.86 2.37
CA GLN A 161 10.09 7.63 3.06
C GLN A 161 11.30 7.07 3.80
N ARG A 162 11.12 5.93 4.48
CA ARG A 162 12.14 5.38 5.37
C ARG A 162 13.46 5.04 4.66
N PRO A 163 13.46 4.34 3.50
CA PRO A 163 14.71 4.03 2.81
C PRO A 163 15.49 5.29 2.43
N GLU A 164 14.81 6.33 1.95
CA GLU A 164 15.44 7.58 1.57
C GLU A 164 16.11 8.27 2.77
N ARG A 165 15.47 8.24 3.95
CA ARG A 165 16.05 8.80 5.18
C ARG A 165 17.27 8.02 5.66
N VAL A 166 17.17 6.69 5.74
CA VAL A 166 18.28 5.82 6.18
C VAL A 166 19.50 6.00 5.27
N VAL A 167 19.29 6.01 3.95
CA VAL A 167 20.36 6.24 2.97
C VAL A 167 20.94 7.64 3.11
N THR A 168 20.10 8.68 3.25
CA THR A 168 20.57 10.07 3.40
C THR A 168 21.45 10.23 4.62
N ILE A 169 21.02 9.73 5.79
CA ILE A 169 21.78 9.83 7.05
C ILE A 169 23.05 8.99 6.97
N GLY A 170 22.94 7.71 6.58
CA GLY A 170 24.08 6.79 6.56
C GLY A 170 25.17 7.20 5.58
N VAL A 171 24.81 7.54 4.34
CA VAL A 171 25.78 7.93 3.31
C VAL A 171 26.44 9.26 3.64
N SER A 172 25.68 10.25 4.11
CA SER A 172 26.26 11.55 4.49
C SER A 172 27.18 11.46 5.70
N ALA A 173 26.85 10.58 6.67
CA ALA A 173 27.70 10.32 7.82
C ALA A 173 29.02 9.62 7.44
N ILE A 174 28.97 8.58 6.60
CA ILE A 174 30.17 7.93 6.05
C ILE A 174 31.03 8.93 5.27
N ALA A 175 30.41 9.71 4.38
CA ALA A 175 31.11 10.73 3.61
C ALA A 175 31.78 11.77 4.53
N CYS A 176 31.11 12.17 5.61
CA CYS A 176 31.66 13.08 6.61
C CYS A 176 32.89 12.48 7.31
N GLY A 177 32.85 11.21 7.71
CA GLY A 177 34.01 10.52 8.29
C GLY A 177 35.21 10.42 7.33
N ILE A 178 34.98 9.98 6.08
CA ILE A 178 36.03 9.84 5.05
C ILE A 178 36.67 11.20 4.73
N VAL A 179 35.86 12.24 4.55
CA VAL A 179 36.37 13.57 4.26
C VAL A 179 37.07 14.19 5.46
N GLY A 180 36.59 13.90 6.68
CA GLY A 180 37.28 14.27 7.93
C GLY A 180 38.68 13.69 8.02
N GLU A 181 38.87 12.44 7.62
CA GLU A 181 40.19 11.80 7.57
C GLU A 181 41.08 12.37 6.45
N SER A 182 40.48 12.72 5.31
CA SER A 182 41.24 13.19 4.14
C SER A 182 41.65 14.67 4.18
N ILE A 183 40.74 15.56 4.58
CA ILE A 183 40.90 17.02 4.54
C ILE A 183 41.11 17.61 5.95
N GLY A 184 40.80 16.84 7.00
CA GLY A 184 40.79 17.27 8.40
C GLY A 184 39.38 17.60 8.89
N GLY A 185 39.04 17.16 10.10
CA GLY A 185 37.70 17.38 10.69
C GLY A 185 37.39 18.83 11.06
N ASP A 186 38.42 19.67 11.24
CA ASP A 186 38.27 21.09 11.58
C ASP A 186 38.35 22.02 10.37
N TRP A 187 38.33 21.49 9.14
CA TRP A 187 38.37 22.31 7.94
C TRP A 187 37.13 23.23 7.88
N LYS A 188 37.38 24.51 7.60
CA LYS A 188 36.38 25.58 7.55
C LYS A 188 36.56 26.41 6.29
N TRP A 189 35.45 26.71 5.64
CA TRP A 189 35.40 27.59 4.48
C TRP A 189 34.74 28.91 4.85
N TYR A 190 35.44 30.00 4.52
CA TYR A 190 35.03 31.37 4.80
C TYR A 190 34.72 32.08 3.48
N VAL A 191 33.64 32.84 3.45
CA VAL A 191 33.28 33.70 2.33
C VAL A 191 33.64 35.14 2.68
N SER A 192 34.32 35.83 1.76
CA SER A 192 34.70 37.23 1.94
C SER A 192 33.44 38.09 2.21
N GLY A 193 33.46 38.84 3.32
CA GLY A 193 32.34 39.69 3.75
C GLY A 193 31.40 39.06 4.79
N ILE A 194 31.52 37.78 5.11
CA ILE A 194 30.69 37.09 6.12
C ILE A 194 31.53 36.82 7.39
N ARG A 195 31.02 37.20 8.57
CA ARG A 195 31.74 37.07 9.87
C ARG A 195 31.76 35.64 10.43
N PHE A 196 31.02 34.72 9.83
CA PHE A 196 30.94 33.31 10.23
C PHE A 196 31.38 32.40 9.07
N HIS A 197 31.89 31.21 9.40
CA HIS A 197 32.22 30.20 8.39
C HIS A 197 30.92 29.66 7.78
N VAL A 198 30.92 29.47 6.46
CA VAL A 198 29.71 29.07 5.72
C VAL A 198 29.60 27.54 5.65
N LEU A 199 30.74 26.86 5.55
CA LEU A 199 30.82 25.40 5.53
C LEU A 199 31.97 24.95 6.42
N GLU A 200 31.80 23.81 7.06
CA GLU A 200 32.84 23.07 7.75
C GLU A 200 32.73 21.59 7.38
N THR A 201 33.71 20.75 7.73
CA THR A 201 33.66 19.31 7.39
C THR A 201 32.38 18.63 7.89
N MET A 202 31.90 19.01 9.08
CA MET A 202 30.65 18.52 9.65
C MET A 202 29.40 18.89 8.81
N SER A 203 29.47 19.94 7.97
CA SER A 203 28.39 20.31 7.05
C SER A 203 28.06 19.21 6.04
N ILE A 204 28.99 18.29 5.75
CA ILE A 204 28.74 17.14 4.87
C ILE A 204 27.65 16.23 5.44
N PHE A 205 27.59 16.09 6.76
CA PHE A 205 26.54 15.36 7.44
C PHE A 205 25.32 16.24 7.77
N THR A 206 25.54 17.46 8.25
CA THR A 206 24.45 18.29 8.80
C THR A 206 23.60 18.99 7.73
N LEU A 207 24.13 19.27 6.52
CA LEU A 207 23.33 19.84 5.43
C LEU A 207 22.30 18.85 4.87
N PRO A 208 22.66 17.59 4.52
CA PRO A 208 21.66 16.58 4.14
C PRO A 208 20.63 16.34 5.24
N LEU A 209 21.07 16.31 6.52
CA LEU A 209 20.19 16.18 7.67
C LEU A 209 19.17 17.34 7.76
N THR A 210 19.62 18.57 7.51
CA THR A 210 18.78 19.77 7.49
C THR A 210 17.79 19.74 6.32
N LEU A 211 18.24 19.35 5.13
CA LEU A 211 17.36 19.16 3.97
C LEU A 211 16.29 18.10 4.25
N MET A 212 16.69 16.98 4.84
CA MET A 212 15.78 15.92 5.25
C MET A 212 14.78 16.42 6.30
N ALA A 213 15.19 17.30 7.23
CA ALA A 213 14.28 17.92 8.20
C ALA A 213 13.13 18.66 7.52
N VAL A 214 13.44 19.45 6.50
CA VAL A 214 12.44 20.19 5.72
C VAL A 214 11.56 19.22 4.91
N LEU A 215 12.18 18.30 4.18
CA LEU A 215 11.48 17.41 3.26
C LEU A 215 10.56 16.41 3.96
N THR A 216 10.94 15.90 5.13
CA THR A 216 10.11 15.00 5.93
C THR A 216 8.84 15.70 6.44
N ASN A 217 8.98 16.91 6.97
CA ASN A 217 7.83 17.70 7.43
C ASN A 217 6.91 18.12 6.28
N ILE A 218 7.45 18.53 5.13
CA ILE A 218 6.65 18.76 3.92
C ILE A 218 5.93 17.49 3.49
N THR A 219 6.61 16.33 3.52
CA THR A 219 6.01 15.04 3.17
C THR A 219 4.85 14.68 4.11
N ALA A 220 4.99 14.89 5.41
CA ALA A 220 3.92 14.65 6.38
C ALA A 220 2.69 15.53 6.11
N ILE A 221 2.89 16.84 5.85
CA ILE A 221 1.80 17.77 5.51
C ILE A 221 1.13 17.36 4.20
N ASN A 222 1.89 16.97 3.18
CA ASN A 222 1.35 16.53 1.91
C ASN A 222 0.52 15.25 2.06
N ARG A 223 0.96 14.30 2.88
CA ARG A 223 0.19 13.10 3.23
C ARG A 223 -1.11 13.43 3.93
N LEU A 224 -1.09 14.38 4.88
CA LEU A 224 -2.28 14.82 5.58
C LEU A 224 -3.28 15.46 4.61
N ARG A 225 -2.83 16.38 3.75
CA ARG A 225 -3.66 17.04 2.74
C ARG A 225 -4.24 16.05 1.73
N GLY A 226 -3.42 15.08 1.27
CA GLY A 226 -3.88 14.01 0.39
C GLY A 226 -4.94 13.13 1.05
N SER A 227 -4.73 12.79 2.33
CA SER A 227 -5.68 12.00 3.12
C SER A 227 -6.99 12.76 3.35
N LYS A 228 -6.95 14.07 3.60
CA LYS A 228 -8.14 14.91 3.70
C LYS A 228 -8.98 14.82 2.43
N LYS A 229 -8.39 15.06 1.25
CA LYS A 229 -9.11 14.98 -0.03
C LYS A 229 -9.77 13.61 -0.23
N ALA A 230 -9.06 12.53 0.10
CA ALA A 230 -9.59 11.18 -0.02
C ALA A 230 -10.73 10.88 0.98
N LEU A 231 -10.66 11.44 2.19
CA LEU A 231 -11.73 11.36 3.18
C LEU A 231 -12.96 12.18 2.78
N ASP A 232 -12.77 13.41 2.31
CA ASP A 232 -13.87 14.26 1.84
C ASP A 232 -14.66 13.55 0.73
N LEU A 233 -13.97 12.92 -0.23
CA LEU A 233 -14.59 12.13 -1.29
C LEU A 233 -15.31 10.88 -0.77
N LYS A 234 -14.76 10.22 0.26
CA LYS A 234 -15.39 9.07 0.91
C LYS A 234 -16.68 9.49 1.63
N ASP A 235 -16.68 10.64 2.30
CA ASP A 235 -17.83 11.18 3.01
C ASP A 235 -18.92 11.68 2.06
N GLU A 236 -18.55 12.32 0.95
CA GLU A 236 -19.48 12.70 -0.12
C GLU A 236 -20.18 11.48 -0.73
N GLN A 237 -19.42 10.40 -1.01
CA GLN A 237 -19.98 9.14 -1.49
C GLN A 237 -20.96 8.53 -0.48
N MET A 238 -20.63 8.54 0.82
CA MET A 238 -21.54 8.05 1.85
C MET A 238 -22.81 8.91 1.97
N LYS A 239 -22.72 10.23 1.80
CA LYS A 239 -23.89 11.12 1.79
C LYS A 239 -24.80 10.87 0.59
N GLN A 240 -24.23 10.74 -0.61
CA GLN A 240 -24.99 10.43 -1.84
C GLN A 240 -25.68 9.07 -1.76
N SER A 241 -24.99 8.06 -1.20
CA SER A 241 -25.59 6.74 -0.95
C SER A 241 -26.80 6.84 -0.01
N LYS A 242 -26.73 7.62 1.07
CA LYS A 242 -27.86 7.81 2.00
C LYS A 242 -29.01 8.63 1.40
N SER A 243 -28.72 9.67 0.62
CA SER A 243 -29.76 10.52 0.02
C SER A 243 -30.50 9.85 -1.14
N GLY A 244 -29.88 8.91 -1.86
CA GLY A 244 -30.54 8.13 -2.92
C GLY A 244 -31.54 7.08 -2.41
N ILE A 245 -31.41 6.67 -1.14
CA ILE A 245 -32.28 5.65 -0.50
C ILE A 245 -33.58 6.28 0.04
N LEU A 246 -33.55 7.53 0.51
CA LEU A 246 -34.73 8.18 1.10
C LEU A 246 -35.92 8.33 0.12
N PRO A 247 -35.74 8.79 -1.14
CA PRO A 247 -36.85 8.94 -2.08
C PRO A 247 -37.38 7.58 -2.57
N SER A 248 -36.50 6.60 -2.76
CA SER A 248 -36.85 5.29 -3.33
C SER A 248 -37.58 4.39 -2.33
N VAL A 249 -37.27 4.47 -1.03
CA VAL A 249 -38.02 3.76 0.02
C VAL A 249 -39.40 4.39 0.23
N ILE A 250 -39.52 5.72 0.19
CA ILE A 250 -40.82 6.41 0.32
C ILE A 250 -41.72 6.12 -0.89
N ILE A 251 -41.17 6.14 -2.11
CA ILE A 251 -41.90 5.79 -3.34
C ILE A 251 -42.29 4.30 -3.35
N GLY A 252 -41.42 3.40 -2.89
CA GLY A 252 -41.74 1.97 -2.75
C GLY A 252 -42.85 1.69 -1.73
N LEU A 253 -42.88 2.43 -0.61
CA LEU A 253 -43.92 2.30 0.40
C LEU A 253 -45.27 2.84 -0.09
N LEU A 254 -45.28 3.96 -0.83
CA LEU A 254 -46.49 4.55 -1.40
C LEU A 254 -47.11 3.71 -2.52
N ILE A 255 -46.31 2.95 -3.28
CA ILE A 255 -46.82 2.05 -4.33
C ILE A 255 -47.39 0.75 -3.74
N SER A 256 -46.96 0.33 -2.54
CA SER A 256 -47.52 -0.84 -1.86
C SER A 256 -48.85 -0.60 -1.12
N LEU A 257 -49.34 0.64 -1.07
CA LEU A 257 -50.55 1.03 -0.31
C LEU A 257 -51.85 1.07 -1.14
N THR A 258 -51.84 0.69 -2.43
CA THR A 258 -53.03 0.77 -3.30
C THR A 258 -53.62 -0.56 -3.77
N ALA A 259 -53.20 -1.71 -3.21
CA ALA A 259 -53.82 -2.99 -3.53
C ALA A 259 -53.95 -3.90 -2.31
N VAL A 260 -55.13 -3.90 -1.68
CA VAL A 260 -55.93 -5.07 -1.23
C VAL A 260 -57.05 -4.55 -0.29
N PRO A 261 -58.33 -4.92 -0.52
CA PRO A 261 -59.44 -4.57 0.37
C PRO A 261 -59.48 -5.46 1.62
N ALA A 262 -60.07 -4.90 2.67
CA ALA A 262 -60.15 -5.41 4.03
C ALA A 262 -60.80 -6.81 4.15
N MET A 263 -60.10 -7.74 4.81
CA MET A 263 -60.67 -8.67 5.81
C MET A 263 -59.54 -9.45 6.51
N ALA A 264 -59.81 -9.87 7.75
CA ALA A 264 -58.96 -10.66 8.66
C ALA A 264 -57.89 -9.88 9.45
N GLN A 265 -58.38 -9.11 10.42
CA GLN A 265 -57.62 -8.65 11.57
C GLN A 265 -57.78 -9.69 12.70
N LYS A 266 -56.87 -10.67 12.76
CA LYS A 266 -56.58 -11.47 13.96
C LYS A 266 -55.28 -12.23 13.74
N GLU A 267 -54.45 -12.28 14.78
CA GLU A 267 -53.09 -12.86 14.84
C GLU A 267 -51.96 -11.96 14.33
N VAL A 268 -51.62 -10.94 15.13
CA VAL A 268 -50.28 -10.36 15.14
C VAL A 268 -49.62 -10.74 16.47
N SER A 269 -49.03 -11.93 16.50
CA SER A 269 -48.00 -12.31 17.45
C SER A 269 -47.06 -13.29 16.76
N ALA A 270 -45.76 -13.00 16.84
CA ALA A 270 -44.64 -13.74 16.27
C ALA A 270 -44.43 -13.64 14.74
N LEU A 271 -44.11 -12.44 14.25
CA LEU A 271 -43.22 -12.28 13.10
C LEU A 271 -42.14 -11.27 13.48
N GLN A 272 -40.99 -11.80 13.89
CA GLN A 272 -39.74 -11.07 13.93
C GLN A 272 -39.50 -10.45 12.56
N VAL A 273 -39.75 -9.15 12.43
CA VAL A 273 -39.25 -8.35 11.33
C VAL A 273 -37.73 -8.33 11.50
N THR A 274 -37.04 -9.26 10.84
CA THR A 274 -35.63 -9.14 10.52
C THR A 274 -35.45 -7.83 9.75
N LYS A 275 -34.99 -6.79 10.45
CA LYS A 275 -34.35 -5.64 9.82
C LYS A 275 -33.23 -6.20 8.94
N SER A 276 -33.44 -6.21 7.63
CA SER A 276 -32.37 -6.38 6.64
C SER A 276 -31.34 -5.29 6.93
N ALA A 277 -30.23 -5.67 7.55
CA ALA A 277 -29.08 -4.80 7.72
C ALA A 277 -28.53 -4.52 6.32
N ILE A 278 -28.46 -3.24 5.91
CA ILE A 278 -27.82 -2.83 4.66
C ILE A 278 -26.40 -3.38 4.69
N GLU A 279 -26.11 -4.36 3.83
CA GLU A 279 -24.78 -4.95 3.79
C GLU A 279 -23.79 -3.96 3.15
N PRO A 280 -22.54 -3.83 3.64
CA PRO A 280 -21.58 -2.81 3.19
C PRO A 280 -21.30 -2.83 1.68
N GLN A 281 -21.53 -3.95 1.02
CA GLN A 281 -21.33 -4.17 -0.41
C GLN A 281 -22.36 -3.47 -1.31
N ASP A 282 -23.53 -3.12 -0.77
CA ASP A 282 -24.60 -2.46 -1.52
C ASP A 282 -24.52 -0.92 -1.44
N THR A 283 -23.53 -0.39 -0.71
CA THR A 283 -23.21 1.04 -0.66
C THR A 283 -22.10 1.45 -1.63
N PHE A 284 -21.52 0.52 -2.40
CA PHE A 284 -20.42 0.81 -3.32
C PHE A 284 -20.92 1.37 -4.66
N PRO A 285 -20.18 2.30 -5.30
CA PRO A 285 -20.56 2.85 -6.60
C PRO A 285 -20.53 1.76 -7.68
N VAL A 286 -21.60 1.65 -8.45
CA VAL A 286 -21.67 0.75 -9.61
C VAL A 286 -21.04 1.48 -10.82
N PRO A 287 -20.06 0.89 -11.52
CA PRO A 287 -19.50 1.48 -12.73
C PRO A 287 -20.59 1.66 -13.81
N LYS A 288 -20.53 2.77 -14.55
CA LYS A 288 -21.43 3.03 -15.67
C LYS A 288 -21.23 1.96 -16.74
N THR A 289 -22.26 1.18 -17.02
CA THR A 289 -22.21 0.08 -17.98
C THR A 289 -21.87 0.59 -19.38
N ASN A 290 -20.80 0.03 -19.97
CA ASN A 290 -20.46 0.21 -21.38
C ASN A 290 -20.65 -1.12 -22.10
N ASN A 291 -20.92 -1.11 -23.42
CA ASN A 291 -21.12 -2.33 -24.22
C ASN A 291 -19.89 -3.25 -24.28
N LYS A 292 -18.72 -2.77 -23.82
CA LYS A 292 -17.47 -3.54 -23.72
C LYS A 292 -17.24 -4.13 -22.34
N GLN A 293 -18.03 -3.74 -21.33
CA GLN A 293 -17.82 -4.16 -19.96
C GLN A 293 -18.32 -5.58 -19.74
N LEU A 294 -17.43 -6.44 -19.24
CA LEU A 294 -17.73 -7.84 -18.96
C LEU A 294 -18.25 -7.99 -17.53
N PHE A 295 -17.46 -7.57 -16.56
CA PHE A 295 -17.82 -7.60 -15.14
C PHE A 295 -16.90 -6.65 -14.36
N TYR A 296 -17.20 -6.44 -13.07
CA TYR A 296 -16.36 -5.63 -12.20
C TYR A 296 -16.11 -6.30 -10.85
N LEU A 297 -15.00 -5.90 -10.22
CA LEU A 297 -14.55 -6.41 -8.93
C LEU A 297 -14.42 -5.28 -7.92
N GLN A 298 -14.95 -5.51 -6.73
CA GLN A 298 -14.89 -4.60 -5.59
C GLN A 298 -14.37 -5.32 -4.34
N ARG A 299 -13.84 -4.55 -3.39
CA ARG A 299 -13.34 -5.09 -2.12
C ARG A 299 -13.55 -4.12 -0.97
N THR A 300 -13.65 -4.61 0.25
CA THR A 300 -13.81 -3.74 1.43
C THR A 300 -12.62 -2.83 1.73
N ALA A 301 -11.43 -3.14 1.19
CA ALA A 301 -10.24 -2.34 1.45
C ALA A 301 -10.31 -0.90 0.89
N ASN A 302 -11.06 -0.67 -0.19
CA ASN A 302 -11.32 0.67 -0.72
C ASN A 302 -12.51 0.68 -1.70
N THR A 303 -13.12 1.85 -1.94
CA THR A 303 -14.26 2.02 -2.85
C THR A 303 -13.90 2.00 -4.34
N ASN A 304 -12.62 1.82 -4.69
CA ASN A 304 -12.22 1.76 -6.08
C ASN A 304 -12.66 0.44 -6.70
N THR A 305 -13.10 0.50 -7.96
CA THR A 305 -13.61 -0.66 -8.68
C THR A 305 -12.62 -1.06 -9.74
N ILE A 306 -12.36 -2.36 -9.85
CA ILE A 306 -11.63 -2.92 -10.98
C ILE A 306 -12.65 -3.29 -12.03
N VAL A 307 -12.47 -2.80 -13.24
CA VAL A 307 -13.36 -3.10 -14.37
C VAL A 307 -12.61 -3.98 -15.36
N CYS A 308 -13.28 -5.03 -15.82
CA CYS A 308 -12.80 -5.91 -16.86
C CYS A 308 -13.63 -5.65 -18.13
N GLU A 309 -12.97 -5.21 -19.20
CA GLU A 309 -13.59 -4.94 -20.50
C GLU A 309 -12.96 -5.80 -21.60
N LEU A 310 -13.68 -5.98 -22.71
CA LEU A 310 -13.15 -6.59 -23.91
C LEU A 310 -12.01 -5.75 -24.49
N ASN A 311 -10.89 -6.41 -24.79
CA ASN A 311 -9.75 -5.79 -25.41
C ASN A 311 -9.75 -6.03 -26.93
N TYR A 312 -9.70 -4.96 -27.71
CA TYR A 312 -9.66 -5.00 -29.16
C TYR A 312 -8.30 -4.51 -29.66
N ASP A 313 -7.78 -5.13 -30.70
CA ASP A 313 -6.58 -4.72 -31.40
C ASP A 313 -6.79 -3.42 -32.19
N LYS A 314 -5.72 -2.93 -32.82
CA LYS A 314 -5.75 -1.70 -33.64
C LYS A 314 -6.68 -1.80 -34.86
N ASN A 315 -7.08 -3.00 -35.25
CA ASN A 315 -7.96 -3.29 -36.38
C ASN A 315 -9.43 -3.50 -35.94
N GLY A 316 -9.73 -3.38 -34.64
CA GLY A 316 -11.07 -3.58 -34.08
C GLY A 316 -11.47 -5.05 -33.89
N LEU A 317 -10.53 -5.99 -34.03
CA LEU A 317 -10.73 -7.41 -33.74
C LEU A 317 -10.34 -7.71 -32.29
N LEU A 318 -10.95 -8.74 -31.67
CA LEU A 318 -10.61 -9.12 -30.30
C LEU A 318 -9.13 -9.52 -30.23
N ASP A 319 -8.38 -8.99 -29.25
CA ASP A 319 -6.99 -9.40 -29.04
C ASP A 319 -6.95 -10.83 -28.50
N VAL A 320 -6.58 -11.79 -29.35
CA VAL A 320 -6.57 -13.22 -29.01
C VAL A 320 -5.53 -13.52 -27.92
N SER A 321 -4.47 -12.71 -27.81
CA SER A 321 -3.40 -12.91 -26.84
C SER A 321 -3.72 -12.32 -25.47
N ASP A 322 -4.52 -11.26 -25.41
CA ASP A 322 -4.96 -10.60 -24.18
C ASP A 322 -6.40 -10.05 -24.32
N PRO A 323 -7.44 -10.92 -24.34
CA PRO A 323 -8.81 -10.54 -24.72
C PRO A 323 -9.55 -9.71 -23.66
N VAL A 324 -8.98 -9.53 -22.47
CA VAL A 324 -9.60 -8.81 -21.35
C VAL A 324 -8.68 -7.71 -20.84
N HIS A 325 -9.06 -6.46 -21.08
CA HIS A 325 -8.38 -5.31 -20.54
C HIS A 325 -8.90 -5.00 -19.14
N VAL A 326 -7.98 -4.91 -18.17
CA VAL A 326 -8.30 -4.68 -16.77
C VAL A 326 -7.72 -3.35 -16.31
N TYR A 327 -8.55 -2.51 -15.70
CA TYR A 327 -8.15 -1.19 -15.20
C TYR A 327 -8.94 -0.79 -13.94
N TRP A 328 -8.47 0.24 -13.24
CA TRP A 328 -9.14 0.84 -12.10
C TRP A 328 -10.07 1.96 -12.52
N ILE A 329 -11.24 2.04 -11.90
CA ILE A 329 -11.98 3.29 -11.72
C ILE A 329 -11.70 3.77 -10.30
N ARG A 330 -10.99 4.90 -10.20
CA ARG A 330 -10.65 5.53 -8.92
C ARG A 330 -11.71 6.55 -8.54
N TYR A 331 -12.72 6.10 -7.82
CA TYR A 331 -13.78 7.00 -7.33
C TYR A 331 -13.25 8.02 -6.31
N THR A 332 -12.17 7.67 -5.58
CA THR A 332 -11.44 8.61 -4.71
C THR A 332 -10.61 9.65 -5.48
N GLU A 333 -10.61 9.63 -6.82
CA GLU A 333 -9.94 10.62 -7.68
C GLU A 333 -10.95 11.19 -8.72
N GLY A 334 -12.23 11.28 -8.36
CA GLY A 334 -13.27 11.81 -9.27
C GLY A 334 -13.78 10.83 -10.33
N GLY A 335 -13.51 9.52 -10.16
CA GLY A 335 -13.98 8.47 -11.09
C GLY A 335 -13.08 8.28 -12.31
N VAL A 336 -11.82 8.73 -12.23
CA VAL A 336 -10.85 8.62 -13.34
C VAL A 336 -10.48 7.15 -13.60
N LYS A 337 -10.42 6.78 -14.88
CA LYS A 337 -9.88 5.48 -15.34
C LYS A 337 -8.36 5.50 -15.23
N LYS A 338 -7.78 4.47 -14.59
CA LYS A 338 -6.33 4.35 -14.41
C LYS A 338 -5.88 2.91 -14.64
N GLU A 339 -4.82 2.73 -15.42
CA GLU A 339 -4.26 1.39 -15.67
C GLU A 339 -3.85 0.68 -14.38
N LEU A 340 -3.94 -0.65 -14.39
CA LEU A 340 -3.30 -1.46 -13.36
C LEU A 340 -1.78 -1.22 -13.40
N SER A 341 -1.17 -0.99 -12.24
CA SER A 341 0.29 -1.02 -12.15
C SER A 341 0.80 -2.41 -12.54
N TYR A 342 2.04 -2.51 -13.02
CA TYR A 342 2.64 -3.79 -13.38
C TYR A 342 2.54 -4.82 -12.25
N ILE A 343 2.79 -4.40 -11.00
CA ILE A 343 2.68 -5.28 -9.83
C ILE A 343 1.25 -5.80 -9.66
N GLN A 344 0.26 -4.92 -9.77
CA GLN A 344 -1.14 -5.33 -9.66
C GLN A 344 -1.53 -6.28 -10.79
N ARG A 345 -1.05 -6.05 -12.01
CA ARG A 345 -1.31 -6.90 -13.18
C ARG A 345 -0.65 -8.27 -13.03
N VAL A 346 0.58 -8.35 -12.55
CA VAL A 346 1.35 -9.61 -12.50
C VAL A 346 1.12 -10.42 -11.23
N PHE A 347 0.69 -9.79 -10.13
CA PHE A 347 0.57 -10.50 -8.84
C PHE A 347 -0.83 -10.47 -8.21
N ALA A 348 -1.74 -9.61 -8.67
CA ALA A 348 -3.05 -9.44 -8.03
C ALA A 348 -4.21 -9.60 -9.02
N TYR A 349 -4.54 -8.53 -9.73
CA TYR A 349 -5.80 -8.33 -10.46
C TYR A 349 -5.70 -8.59 -11.95
N GLY A 350 -4.50 -8.87 -12.47
CA GLY A 350 -4.40 -9.29 -13.86
C GLY A 350 -5.17 -10.58 -14.11
N ILE A 351 -5.69 -10.68 -15.32
CA ILE A 351 -6.37 -11.87 -15.82
C ILE A 351 -5.40 -12.58 -16.76
N LYS A 352 -5.34 -13.91 -16.63
CA LYS A 352 -4.68 -14.78 -17.60
C LYS A 352 -5.75 -15.44 -18.44
N SER A 353 -5.55 -15.41 -19.75
CA SER A 353 -6.38 -16.07 -20.75
C SER A 353 -5.66 -17.29 -21.30
N GLN A 354 -6.42 -18.35 -21.56
CA GLN A 354 -6.01 -19.50 -22.33
C GLN A 354 -7.11 -19.81 -23.34
N MET A 355 -6.79 -19.83 -24.63
CA MET A 355 -7.75 -20.21 -25.66
C MET A 355 -8.13 -21.69 -25.48
N LEU A 356 -9.43 -21.98 -25.46
CA LEU A 356 -9.95 -23.34 -25.43
C LEU A 356 -10.29 -23.80 -26.85
N GLU A 357 -11.16 -23.05 -27.50
CA GLU A 357 -11.68 -23.29 -28.86
C GLU A 357 -11.89 -21.94 -29.56
N LYS A 358 -12.27 -21.94 -30.84
CA LYS A 358 -12.49 -20.69 -31.60
C LYS A 358 -13.51 -19.80 -30.87
N ASP A 359 -13.13 -18.56 -30.58
CA ASP A 359 -13.93 -17.56 -29.84
C ASP A 359 -14.31 -17.95 -28.39
N SER A 360 -13.57 -18.89 -27.77
CA SER A 360 -13.78 -19.33 -26.38
C SER A 360 -12.48 -19.34 -25.58
N TYR A 361 -12.46 -18.64 -24.45
CA TYR A 361 -11.28 -18.47 -23.61
C TYR A 361 -11.55 -18.83 -22.15
N LYS A 362 -10.66 -19.60 -21.54
CA LYS A 362 -10.59 -19.79 -20.10
C LYS A 362 -9.85 -18.62 -19.48
N LEU A 363 -10.47 -17.98 -18.51
CA LEU A 363 -9.92 -16.85 -17.77
C LEU A 363 -9.69 -17.24 -16.31
N HIS A 364 -8.64 -16.70 -15.70
CA HIS A 364 -8.51 -16.72 -14.24
C HIS A 364 -7.72 -15.52 -13.75
N PHE A 365 -7.98 -15.10 -12.52
CA PHE A 365 -7.13 -14.10 -11.87
C PHE A 365 -5.75 -14.67 -11.59
N VAL A 366 -4.71 -13.84 -11.68
CA VAL A 366 -3.36 -14.28 -11.32
C VAL A 366 -3.30 -14.70 -9.84
N SER A 367 -3.99 -13.97 -8.97
CA SER A 367 -4.08 -14.25 -7.53
C SER A 367 -4.98 -15.44 -7.17
N TYR A 368 -5.87 -15.90 -8.07
CA TYR A 368 -6.84 -16.94 -7.74
C TYR A 368 -7.19 -17.83 -8.95
N LYS A 369 -6.66 -19.07 -8.95
CA LYS A 369 -6.82 -20.05 -10.05
C LYS A 369 -7.94 -21.07 -9.84
N LYS A 370 -8.43 -21.26 -8.61
CA LYS A 370 -9.31 -22.39 -8.22
C LYS A 370 -10.70 -22.32 -8.87
N LYS A 371 -11.22 -21.13 -9.17
CA LYS A 371 -12.47 -20.93 -9.91
C LYS A 371 -12.19 -20.18 -11.21
N PRO A 372 -11.97 -20.89 -12.33
CA PRO A 372 -11.84 -20.25 -13.63
C PRO A 372 -13.17 -19.63 -14.07
N LEU A 373 -13.06 -18.58 -14.87
CA LEU A 373 -14.16 -17.94 -15.59
C LEU A 373 -14.03 -18.29 -17.08
N TYR A 374 -15.09 -18.11 -17.86
CA TYR A 374 -15.10 -18.46 -19.27
C TYR A 374 -15.63 -17.31 -20.12
N LEU A 375 -14.83 -16.81 -21.04
CA LEU A 375 -15.24 -15.80 -22.02
C LEU A 375 -15.70 -16.53 -23.28
N MET A 376 -16.97 -16.35 -23.63
CA MET A 376 -17.56 -16.94 -24.84
C MET A 376 -18.68 -16.05 -25.37
N ARG A 377 -19.09 -16.27 -26.62
CA ARG A 377 -20.24 -15.57 -27.21
C ARG A 377 -21.55 -16.12 -26.64
N SER A 378 -22.44 -15.22 -26.28
CA SER A 378 -23.81 -15.51 -25.91
C SER A 378 -24.56 -16.15 -27.08
N GLN A 379 -25.33 -17.20 -26.79
CA GLN A 379 -26.24 -17.81 -27.76
C GLN A 379 -27.48 -16.95 -28.04
N LYS A 380 -27.76 -15.93 -27.20
CA LYS A 380 -28.96 -15.08 -27.27
C LYS A 380 -28.72 -13.82 -28.09
N ASP A 381 -27.59 -13.16 -27.88
CA ASP A 381 -27.28 -11.85 -28.49
C ASP A 381 -25.96 -11.81 -29.25
N ASN A 382 -25.24 -12.93 -29.34
CA ASN A 382 -23.96 -13.07 -30.03
C ASN A 382 -22.85 -12.12 -29.52
N GLN A 383 -23.01 -11.54 -28.33
CA GLN A 383 -22.00 -10.71 -27.68
C GLN A 383 -21.10 -11.55 -26.78
N TYR A 384 -19.85 -11.13 -26.61
CA TYR A 384 -18.94 -11.77 -25.66
C TYR A 384 -19.35 -11.49 -24.23
N LYS A 385 -19.50 -12.56 -23.43
CA LYS A 385 -19.83 -12.49 -22.01
C LYS A 385 -18.91 -13.40 -21.21
N VAL A 386 -18.74 -13.09 -19.93
CA VAL A 386 -17.98 -13.92 -19.00
C VAL A 386 -18.94 -14.76 -18.17
N TYR A 387 -18.77 -16.07 -18.23
CA TYR A 387 -19.55 -17.04 -17.47
C TYR A 387 -18.76 -17.55 -16.28
N ALA A 388 -19.46 -17.73 -15.16
CA ALA A 388 -18.93 -18.28 -13.93
C ALA A 388 -19.88 -19.36 -13.40
N THR A 389 -19.32 -20.38 -12.74
CA THR A 389 -20.11 -21.36 -12.00
C THR A 389 -20.51 -20.80 -10.64
N ILE A 390 -21.78 -20.41 -10.51
CA ILE A 390 -22.41 -19.85 -9.30
C ILE A 390 -23.48 -20.83 -8.84
N ASN A 391 -23.39 -21.37 -7.61
CA ASN A 391 -24.30 -22.39 -7.08
C ASN A 391 -24.47 -23.62 -8.00
N ASN A 392 -23.35 -24.10 -8.56
CA ASN A 392 -23.29 -25.22 -9.53
C ASN A 392 -24.08 -24.98 -10.84
N GLN A 393 -24.46 -23.73 -11.14
CA GLN A 393 -25.08 -23.32 -12.39
C GLN A 393 -24.17 -22.34 -13.13
N GLN A 394 -24.21 -22.34 -14.46
CA GLN A 394 -23.50 -21.35 -15.27
C GLN A 394 -24.32 -20.06 -15.32
N ALA A 395 -23.70 -18.93 -14.98
CA ALA A 395 -24.33 -17.63 -15.07
C ALA A 395 -23.36 -16.59 -15.65
N VAL A 396 -23.93 -15.61 -16.35
CA VAL A 396 -23.21 -14.42 -16.80
C VAL A 396 -22.82 -13.61 -15.57
N LEU A 397 -21.51 -13.44 -15.39
CA LEU A 397 -20.95 -12.78 -14.22
C LEU A 397 -21.12 -11.27 -14.34
N ASN A 398 -21.69 -10.64 -13.30
CA ASN A 398 -21.86 -9.19 -13.24
C ASN A 398 -20.85 -8.55 -12.28
N ARG A 399 -20.72 -9.13 -11.08
CA ARG A 399 -19.92 -8.57 -9.98
C ARG A 399 -19.19 -9.66 -9.21
N ILE A 400 -17.93 -9.38 -8.86
CA ILE A 400 -17.21 -10.06 -7.79
C ILE A 400 -17.01 -9.09 -6.64
N PHE A 401 -17.34 -9.50 -5.42
CA PHE A 401 -17.08 -8.72 -4.22
C PHE A 401 -16.18 -9.51 -3.26
N ILE A 402 -15.14 -8.87 -2.73
CA ILE A 402 -14.18 -9.49 -1.82
C ILE A 402 -14.27 -8.81 -0.45
N LYS A 403 -14.70 -9.58 0.55
CA LYS A 403 -14.65 -9.15 1.95
C LYS A 403 -13.26 -9.42 2.51
N VAL A 404 -12.49 -8.36 2.68
CA VAL A 404 -11.19 -8.34 3.36
C VAL A 404 -11.36 -7.77 4.76
N ASP A 405 -10.78 -8.45 5.75
CA ASP A 405 -10.74 -8.01 7.14
C ASP A 405 -9.30 -8.01 7.66
N GLY A 406 -8.60 -6.89 7.44
CA GLY A 406 -7.18 -6.75 7.74
C GLY A 406 -6.26 -7.52 6.76
N GLY A 407 -5.02 -7.75 7.20
CA GLY A 407 -3.95 -8.30 6.36
C GLY A 407 -3.15 -7.22 5.62
N THR A 408 -2.15 -7.64 4.85
CA THR A 408 -1.29 -6.74 4.07
C THR A 408 -1.70 -6.72 2.61
N PHE A 409 -1.14 -5.78 1.82
CA PHE A 409 -1.36 -5.76 0.37
C PHE A 409 -1.00 -7.10 -0.31
N TRP A 410 0.00 -7.81 0.20
CA TRP A 410 0.48 -9.08 -0.36
C TRP A 410 -0.24 -10.31 0.19
N SER A 411 -0.80 -10.21 1.40
CA SER A 411 -1.57 -11.27 2.04
C SER A 411 -2.79 -10.68 2.75
N PRO A 412 -3.82 -10.29 1.97
CA PRO A 412 -5.06 -9.79 2.56
C PRO A 412 -5.78 -10.95 3.25
N ASN A 413 -6.34 -10.70 4.43
CA ASN A 413 -7.17 -11.69 5.09
C ASN A 413 -8.57 -11.66 4.46
N VAL A 414 -8.83 -12.57 3.52
CA VAL A 414 -10.11 -12.64 2.82
C VAL A 414 -11.08 -13.51 3.61
N VAL A 415 -12.11 -12.86 4.16
CA VAL A 415 -13.20 -13.52 4.91
C VAL A 415 -14.06 -14.35 3.96
N TYR A 416 -14.50 -13.72 2.86
CA TYR A 416 -15.25 -14.39 1.79
C TYR A 416 -15.10 -13.66 0.45
N MET A 417 -15.33 -14.38 -0.62
CA MET A 417 -15.63 -13.84 -1.95
C MET A 417 -17.08 -14.13 -2.31
N GLU A 418 -17.73 -13.13 -2.89
CA GLU A 418 -19.08 -13.22 -3.42
C GLU A 418 -19.03 -13.05 -4.94
N MET A 419 -19.68 -13.96 -5.66
CA MET A 419 -19.94 -13.84 -7.09
C MET A 419 -21.43 -13.61 -7.29
N LYS A 420 -21.78 -12.56 -8.03
CA LYS A 420 -23.15 -12.27 -8.44
C LYS A 420 -23.22 -12.26 -9.97
N GLY A 421 -24.22 -12.96 -10.51
CA GLY A 421 -24.45 -13.07 -11.94
C GLY A 421 -25.92 -13.30 -12.25
N VAL A 422 -26.23 -13.47 -13.53
CA VAL A 422 -27.58 -13.72 -14.03
C VAL A 422 -27.54 -14.94 -14.93
N ASP A 423 -28.47 -15.86 -14.71
CA ASP A 423 -28.70 -16.96 -15.64
C ASP A 423 -29.26 -16.40 -16.96
N GLU A 424 -28.62 -16.73 -18.07
CA GLU A 424 -28.89 -16.10 -19.36
C GLU A 424 -30.28 -16.45 -19.94
N TYR A 425 -30.77 -17.65 -19.64
CA TYR A 425 -32.02 -18.17 -20.19
C TYR A 425 -33.22 -17.79 -19.33
N THR A 426 -33.07 -17.90 -18.02
CA THR A 426 -34.15 -17.63 -17.06
C THR A 426 -34.17 -16.18 -16.57
N GLY A 427 -33.08 -15.43 -16.75
CA GLY A 427 -32.92 -14.08 -16.21
C GLY A 427 -32.83 -14.02 -14.69
N LYS A 428 -32.76 -15.17 -14.01
CA LYS A 428 -32.71 -15.26 -12.55
C LYS A 428 -31.34 -14.80 -12.03
N GLU A 429 -31.35 -13.89 -11.06
CA GLU A 429 -30.11 -13.52 -10.35
C GLU A 429 -29.59 -14.70 -9.52
N LEU A 430 -28.31 -15.01 -9.68
CA LEU A 430 -27.60 -16.00 -8.89
C LEU A 430 -26.50 -15.31 -8.07
N MET A 431 -26.37 -15.71 -6.81
CA MET A 431 -25.34 -15.23 -5.89
C MET A 431 -24.75 -16.40 -5.10
N GLN A 432 -23.42 -16.45 -5.02
CA GLN A 432 -22.68 -17.44 -4.22
C GLN A 432 -21.60 -16.75 -3.40
N ARG A 433 -21.59 -17.01 -2.09
CA ARG A 433 -20.48 -16.67 -1.19
C ARG A 433 -19.65 -17.91 -0.90
N PHE A 434 -18.33 -17.76 -0.90
CA PHE A 434 -17.41 -18.84 -0.55
C PHE A 434 -16.09 -18.28 -0.01
N LYS A 435 -15.36 -19.09 0.73
CA LYS A 435 -14.03 -18.73 1.25
C LYS A 435 -12.95 -19.15 0.23
N PRO A 436 -12.05 -18.25 -0.23
CA PRO A 436 -10.99 -18.56 -1.19
C PRO A 436 -9.92 -19.55 -0.69
#